data_AF-A0A4S8KNR1-F1
#
_entry.id   AF-A0A4S8KNR1-F1
#
_cell.length_a   1.000
_cell.length_b   1.000
_cell.length_c   1.000
_cell.angle_alpha   90.00
_cell.angle_beta   90.00
_cell.angle_gamma   90.00
#
_symmetry.space_group_name_H-M   'P 1'
#
loop_
_entity.id
_entity.type
_entity.pdbx_description
1 polymer ?
#
loop_
_entity_poly.entity_id
_entity_poly.type
_entity_poly.pdbx_seq_one_letter_code
_entity_poly.pdbx_strand_id
1 'polypeptide(L)'
;MAPKRKSTRLTARKSTAAKTARKSTGAPAPRRPIGSGGFAHDVPAVPTATTTRKRQRVSDDESNNVTEERLDEAEERSDEAEDRLDYQEHFARTAPDACWCRGCDDDTVLEKVTCENCGHLVCYGPPDSGTCIEIRAQAITNPCWASFRCPACEFQAHREGSKKLFQYTGFYDEEGNGVDKLILTIRNRKFTFFKSMRLEGLAVIQLELNGQNEDLELAFQLTTLRAATYASGVVSVDDVLNHSLRNPPSVSVTRSHPQPLLKAKIIFDFNSPEGINRHTRNMNDLVLALDRMGITQIVFLVVTHADPDSGDLHYAPNGVAAESLPVVMGHLFPHSVQQWLVEHRSYLFLLVCGAKPLTKDGYHFMTDLATRCVFNHSFMFPTAHLQPAEVANFISYFVERALYENIPVSPAVLHCLEDLPRLGLHTRVLQLSAISPSAGKPACEASRYLWSQSQRRPWGLDAPTFCSACNSVKSFRPDRESSRDRDVVFRCMGFVDPNKPIPCTNQITITLSRSEAKLAKGPSTQRGIWQQHPFVWDQDIMARF
;
A
#
# COMPACT_ATOMS: atom_id res chain seq x y z
N MET A 1 -41.70 15.13 -43.48
CA MET A 1 -40.66 16.18 -43.43
C MET A 1 -40.13 16.27 -42.01
N ALA A 2 -38.90 15.84 -41.77
CA ALA A 2 -38.24 15.85 -40.45
C ALA A 2 -37.05 16.84 -40.48
N PRO A 3 -36.73 17.55 -39.38
CA PRO A 3 -35.73 18.61 -39.42
C PRO A 3 -34.31 18.01 -39.38
N LYS A 4 -33.46 18.47 -40.30
CA LYS A 4 -32.04 18.13 -40.37
C LYS A 4 -31.29 18.72 -39.16
N ARG A 5 -30.75 17.86 -38.29
CA ARG A 5 -29.78 18.25 -37.25
C ARG A 5 -28.45 18.62 -37.91
N LYS A 6 -28.01 19.87 -37.74
CA LYS A 6 -26.68 20.34 -38.10
C LYS A 6 -25.66 19.84 -37.07
N SER A 7 -24.69 19.05 -37.53
CA SER A 7 -23.53 18.60 -36.76
C SER A 7 -22.49 19.71 -36.71
N THR A 8 -22.27 20.29 -35.53
CA THR A 8 -21.19 21.25 -35.26
C THR A 8 -19.90 20.47 -34.98
N ARG A 9 -19.00 20.49 -35.97
CA ARG A 9 -17.67 19.88 -35.90
C ARG A 9 -16.76 20.80 -35.07
N LEU A 10 -16.51 20.46 -33.82
CA LEU A 10 -15.50 21.11 -32.97
C LEU A 10 -14.10 20.76 -33.50
N THR A 11 -13.41 21.74 -34.08
CA THR A 11 -12.01 21.65 -34.48
C THR A 11 -11.11 21.89 -33.26
N ALA A 12 -10.73 20.81 -32.58
CA ALA A 12 -9.70 20.86 -31.55
C ALA A 12 -8.33 21.22 -32.19
N ARG A 13 -7.82 22.41 -31.87
CA ARG A 13 -6.45 22.82 -32.20
C ARG A 13 -5.46 21.93 -31.44
N LYS A 14 -4.82 21.00 -32.16
CA LYS A 14 -3.67 20.20 -31.69
C LYS A 14 -2.46 21.12 -31.48
N SER A 15 -2.12 21.38 -30.22
CA SER A 15 -0.81 21.89 -29.83
C SER A 15 0.19 20.73 -29.83
N THR A 16 0.97 20.60 -30.89
CA THR A 16 2.10 19.65 -30.98
C THR A 16 3.34 20.27 -30.33
N ALA A 17 3.39 20.31 -29.01
CA ALA A 17 4.66 20.37 -28.31
C ALA A 17 5.17 18.93 -28.17
N ALA A 18 6.10 18.55 -29.04
CA ALA A 18 6.78 17.26 -28.95
C ALA A 18 7.60 17.24 -27.66
N LYS A 19 6.99 16.77 -26.56
CA LYS A 19 7.75 16.27 -25.41
C LYS A 19 8.56 15.10 -25.97
N THR A 20 9.87 15.26 -26.10
CA THR A 20 10.78 14.14 -26.34
C THR A 20 10.47 13.09 -25.28
N ALA A 21 9.91 11.96 -25.69
CA ALA A 21 9.70 10.83 -24.81
C ALA A 21 11.06 10.49 -24.20
N ARG A 22 11.26 10.82 -22.92
CA ARG A 22 12.45 10.39 -22.18
C ARG A 22 12.44 8.86 -22.28
N LYS A 23 13.49 8.32 -22.89
CA LYS A 23 13.81 6.89 -22.88
C LYS A 23 14.10 6.49 -21.43
N SER A 24 13.08 6.38 -20.57
CA SER A 24 13.24 5.88 -19.20
C SER A 24 13.26 4.34 -19.17
N THR A 25 13.06 3.69 -20.32
CA THR A 25 13.11 2.25 -20.44
C THR A 25 14.49 1.78 -20.90
N GLY A 26 15.38 1.52 -19.94
CA GLY A 26 16.24 0.35 -20.03
C GLY A 26 17.61 0.50 -20.69
N ALA A 27 18.32 1.61 -20.50
CA ALA A 27 19.78 1.51 -20.60
C ALA A 27 20.30 0.80 -19.34
N PRO A 28 21.17 -0.23 -19.47
CA PRO A 28 21.75 -0.88 -18.30
C PRO A 28 22.53 0.12 -17.45
N ALA A 29 22.34 0.06 -16.13
CA ALA A 29 23.08 0.85 -15.17
C ALA A 29 24.34 0.08 -14.74
N PRO A 30 25.54 0.70 -14.77
CA PRO A 30 26.74 0.02 -14.34
C PRO A 30 26.69 -0.27 -12.84
N ARG A 31 27.17 -1.45 -12.43
CA ARG A 31 27.48 -1.73 -11.02
C ARG A 31 28.58 -0.79 -10.55
N ARG A 32 28.27 0.04 -9.56
CA ARG A 32 29.24 0.92 -8.91
C ARG A 32 29.12 0.76 -7.40
N PRO A 33 30.21 0.88 -6.63
CA PRO A 33 30.11 0.92 -5.18
C PRO A 33 29.29 2.14 -4.74
N ILE A 34 28.46 1.96 -3.71
CA ILE A 34 27.72 3.06 -3.09
C ILE A 34 28.71 4.10 -2.54
N GLY A 35 28.44 5.38 -2.77
CA GLY A 35 29.30 6.51 -2.38
C GLY A 35 30.51 6.75 -3.29
N SER A 36 30.68 5.99 -4.38
CA SER A 36 31.83 6.14 -5.30
C SER A 36 31.64 7.22 -6.37
N GLY A 37 30.60 8.06 -6.28
CA GLY A 37 30.37 9.18 -7.19
C GLY A 37 31.46 10.24 -7.03
N GLY A 38 32.64 9.98 -7.59
CA GLY A 38 33.71 10.97 -7.69
C GLY A 38 33.24 12.15 -8.55
N PHE A 39 33.73 13.35 -8.20
CA PHE A 39 33.58 14.60 -8.95
C PHE A 39 34.21 14.50 -10.35
N ALA A 40 33.66 13.68 -11.24
CA ALA A 40 33.96 13.75 -12.65
C ALA A 40 33.21 14.96 -13.22
N HIS A 41 33.72 16.16 -12.92
CA HIS A 41 33.24 17.43 -13.45
C HIS A 41 33.47 17.60 -14.97
N ASP A 42 34.01 16.59 -15.66
CA ASP A 42 34.37 16.65 -17.08
C ASP A 42 33.50 15.77 -17.98
N VAL A 43 32.18 15.70 -17.72
CA VAL A 43 31.24 15.34 -18.79
C VAL A 43 30.82 16.65 -19.47
N PRO A 44 31.21 16.90 -20.74
CA PRO A 44 30.83 18.13 -21.42
C PRO A 44 29.31 18.25 -21.42
N ALA A 45 28.84 19.38 -20.88
CA ALA A 45 27.42 19.69 -20.76
C ALA A 45 26.73 19.49 -22.13
N VAL A 46 25.92 18.43 -22.23
CA VAL A 46 24.99 18.29 -23.34
C VAL A 46 24.00 19.46 -23.22
N PRO A 47 23.86 20.32 -24.24
CA PRO A 47 23.02 21.50 -24.15
C PRO A 47 21.55 21.09 -24.01
N THR A 48 21.05 21.08 -22.78
CA THR A 48 19.63 21.04 -22.50
C THR A 48 19.01 22.36 -22.93
N ALA A 49 18.30 22.34 -24.07
CA ALA A 49 17.49 23.45 -24.52
C ALA A 49 16.37 23.74 -23.50
N THR A 50 16.58 24.78 -22.70
CA THR A 50 15.60 25.31 -21.75
C THR A 50 14.49 26.02 -22.54
N THR A 51 13.40 25.32 -22.85
CA THR A 51 12.17 26.00 -23.30
C THR A 51 11.48 26.59 -22.07
N THR A 52 11.66 27.89 -21.85
CA THR A 52 10.92 28.70 -20.87
C THR A 52 9.45 28.80 -21.28
N ARG A 53 8.63 27.85 -20.80
CA ARG A 53 7.17 28.02 -20.77
C ARG A 53 6.82 28.72 -19.47
N LYS A 54 6.54 30.03 -19.56
CA LYS A 54 6.07 30.90 -18.47
C LYS A 54 4.76 30.32 -17.90
N ARG A 55 4.87 29.46 -16.89
CA ARG A 55 3.76 29.10 -16.00
C ARG A 55 3.82 30.11 -14.87
N GLN A 56 2.81 30.97 -14.79
CA GLN A 56 2.59 31.92 -13.72
C GLN A 56 2.37 31.12 -12.44
N ARG A 57 3.46 30.86 -11.70
CA ARG A 57 3.42 30.58 -10.28
C ARG A 57 3.29 31.94 -9.60
N VAL A 58 2.26 32.10 -8.79
CA VAL A 58 2.21 33.11 -7.75
C VAL A 58 3.33 32.72 -6.77
N SER A 59 4.40 33.51 -6.79
CA SER A 59 5.49 33.44 -5.82
C SER A 59 5.30 34.62 -4.87
N ASP A 60 4.95 34.32 -3.64
CA ASP A 60 5.17 35.23 -2.53
C ASP A 60 6.65 35.08 -2.18
N ASP A 61 7.46 36.03 -2.65
CA ASP A 61 8.87 36.18 -2.32
C ASP A 61 9.10 37.67 -2.08
N GLU A 62 8.87 38.12 -0.85
CA GLU A 62 9.34 39.41 -0.35
C GLU A 62 10.83 39.28 -0.03
N SER A 63 11.64 39.93 -0.85
CA SER A 63 13.06 40.14 -0.63
C SER A 63 13.28 41.15 0.49
N ASN A 64 13.85 40.70 1.62
CA ASN A 64 14.45 41.60 2.60
C ASN A 64 15.98 41.66 2.40
N ASN A 65 16.43 42.84 1.97
CA ASN A 65 17.83 43.28 2.08
C ASN A 65 18.13 43.52 3.56
N VAL A 66 19.16 42.86 4.10
CA VAL A 66 19.71 43.20 5.42
C VAL A 66 21.05 43.87 5.21
N THR A 67 21.05 45.17 5.48
CA THR A 67 22.21 46.04 5.67
C THR A 67 22.78 45.78 7.06
N GLU A 68 24.08 45.51 7.15
CA GLU A 68 24.82 45.49 8.42
C GLU A 68 24.96 46.93 8.93
N GLU A 69 24.21 47.30 9.96
CA GLU A 69 24.63 48.35 10.89
C GLU A 69 24.42 47.90 12.35
N ARG A 70 25.57 47.81 13.03
CA ARG A 70 25.77 47.75 14.48
C ARG A 70 24.98 48.85 15.19
N LEU A 71 24.21 48.49 16.22
CA LEU A 71 23.99 49.31 17.41
C LEU A 71 23.66 48.41 18.60
N ASP A 72 24.44 48.59 19.66
CA ASP A 72 24.34 47.91 20.95
C ASP A 72 23.19 48.51 21.77
N GLU A 73 22.03 47.84 21.82
CA GLU A 73 21.02 48.08 22.84
C GLU A 73 20.49 46.74 23.36
N ALA A 74 20.84 46.44 24.62
CA ALA A 74 20.34 45.32 25.38
C ALA A 74 18.90 45.62 25.82
N GLU A 75 17.95 45.46 24.90
CA GLU A 75 16.54 45.36 25.25
C GLU A 75 16.25 43.95 25.75
N GLU A 76 15.62 43.90 26.92
CA GLU A 76 15.01 42.72 27.52
C GLU A 76 14.10 42.06 26.49
N ARG A 77 14.59 41.03 25.79
CA ARG A 77 13.77 40.11 25.02
C ARG A 77 12.82 39.46 26.01
N SER A 78 11.61 40.02 26.10
CA SER A 78 10.45 39.30 26.59
C SER A 78 10.47 37.94 25.89
N ASP A 79 10.51 36.88 26.69
CA ASP A 79 10.24 35.52 26.26
C ASP A 79 8.86 35.54 25.58
N GLU A 80 8.85 35.86 24.28
CA GLU A 80 7.71 35.60 23.41
C GLU A 80 7.50 34.09 23.55
N ALA A 81 6.41 33.73 24.20
CA ALA A 81 5.93 32.38 24.23
C ALA A 81 5.72 31.98 22.77
N GLU A 82 6.76 31.43 22.14
CA GLU A 82 6.68 30.79 20.84
C GLU A 82 5.48 29.85 20.94
N ASP A 83 4.43 30.16 20.19
CA ASP A 83 3.15 29.45 20.18
C ASP A 83 3.45 27.99 19.91
N ARG A 84 3.58 27.21 20.99
CA ARG A 84 3.96 25.82 20.92
C ARG A 84 2.74 25.07 20.43
N LEU A 85 2.71 24.80 19.13
CA LEU A 85 1.60 24.10 18.50
C LEU A 85 1.39 22.73 19.19
N ASP A 86 0.26 22.57 19.85
CA ASP A 86 -0.19 21.28 20.38
C ASP A 86 -0.93 20.47 19.31
N TYR A 87 -0.75 19.15 19.32
CA TYR A 87 -1.42 18.25 18.37
C TYR A 87 -2.94 18.40 18.40
N GLN A 88 -3.50 18.49 19.60
CA GLN A 88 -4.94 18.43 19.83
C GLN A 88 -5.66 19.68 19.33
N GLU A 89 -5.00 20.83 19.40
CA GLU A 89 -5.54 22.12 18.97
C GLU A 89 -5.28 22.40 17.49
N HIS A 90 -4.13 21.97 16.96
CA HIS A 90 -3.65 22.45 15.64
C HIS A 90 -3.70 21.38 14.54
N PHE A 91 -3.66 20.10 14.88
CA PHE A 91 -3.51 19.01 13.91
C PHE A 91 -4.65 17.98 13.95
N ALA A 92 -5.28 17.83 15.10
CA ALA A 92 -6.44 16.97 15.24
C ALA A 92 -7.59 17.53 14.41
N ARG A 93 -8.06 16.73 13.44
CA ARG A 93 -9.27 17.03 12.67
C ARG A 93 -10.52 16.93 13.53
N THR A 94 -10.39 16.24 14.66
CA THR A 94 -11.49 15.85 15.52
C THR A 94 -11.09 16.19 16.95
N ALA A 95 -11.99 16.82 17.69
CA ALA A 95 -11.79 17.10 19.11
C ALA A 95 -11.41 15.80 19.87
N PRO A 96 -10.67 15.87 20.99
CA PRO A 96 -10.20 14.67 21.70
C PRO A 96 -11.35 13.81 22.22
N ASP A 97 -12.50 14.43 22.45
CA ASP A 97 -13.77 13.82 22.84
C ASP A 97 -14.67 13.46 21.64
N ALA A 98 -14.24 13.74 20.40
CA ALA A 98 -15.00 13.44 19.21
C ALA A 98 -15.22 11.92 19.08
N CYS A 99 -16.47 11.54 19.26
CA CYS A 99 -16.90 10.17 19.16
C CYS A 99 -17.37 9.91 17.72
N TRP A 100 -16.59 9.19 16.90
CA TRP A 100 -17.00 8.88 15.52
C TRP A 100 -18.01 7.74 15.49
N CYS A 101 -19.21 7.99 14.93
CA CYS A 101 -20.15 6.92 14.69
C CYS A 101 -19.62 5.98 13.61
N ARG A 102 -19.38 4.71 13.96
CA ARG A 102 -18.89 3.67 13.05
C ARG A 102 -19.84 3.29 11.92
N GLY A 103 -21.13 3.61 12.03
CA GLY A 103 -22.12 3.22 11.02
C GLY A 103 -22.26 4.22 9.88
N CYS A 104 -21.96 5.50 10.13
CA CYS A 104 -22.09 6.58 9.15
C CYS A 104 -20.81 7.40 8.98
N ASP A 105 -19.75 7.12 9.73
CA ASP A 105 -18.50 7.88 9.80
C ASP A 105 -18.77 9.38 10.03
N ASP A 106 -19.70 9.64 10.95
CA ASP A 106 -20.15 10.98 11.31
C ASP A 106 -19.71 11.30 12.74
N ASP A 107 -19.16 12.50 12.92
CA ASP A 107 -18.70 13.06 14.18
C ASP A 107 -19.69 14.09 14.77
N THR A 108 -20.86 14.29 14.14
CA THR A 108 -21.92 15.19 14.62
C THR A 108 -22.29 15.02 16.10
N VAL A 109 -22.91 16.03 16.70
CA VAL A 109 -23.37 16.09 18.11
C VAL A 109 -24.47 15.06 18.45
N LEU A 110 -24.78 14.12 17.55
CA LEU A 110 -25.73 13.05 17.82
C LEU A 110 -25.24 12.18 18.99
N GLU A 111 -26.19 11.76 19.82
CA GLU A 111 -25.97 10.84 20.93
C GLU A 111 -25.32 9.54 20.42
N LYS A 112 -24.31 9.07 21.14
CA LYS A 112 -23.54 7.89 20.77
C LYS A 112 -23.42 6.94 21.93
N VAL A 113 -23.56 5.66 21.62
CA VAL A 113 -23.38 4.59 22.58
C VAL A 113 -22.12 3.80 22.24
N THR A 114 -21.37 3.39 23.26
CA THR A 114 -20.13 2.63 23.12
C THR A 114 -20.41 1.15 23.27
N CYS A 115 -19.97 0.34 22.31
CA CYS A 115 -20.03 -1.12 22.40
C CYS A 115 -19.12 -1.61 23.53
N GLU A 116 -19.66 -2.37 24.48
CA GLU A 116 -18.90 -2.88 25.63
C GLU A 116 -17.78 -3.86 25.23
N ASN A 117 -17.95 -4.57 24.09
CA ASN A 117 -16.98 -5.57 23.62
C ASN A 117 -15.83 -4.96 22.82
N CYS A 118 -16.12 -4.07 21.87
CA CYS A 118 -15.12 -3.55 20.92
C CYS A 118 -14.85 -2.05 21.04
N GLY A 119 -15.51 -1.34 21.97
CA GLY A 119 -15.34 0.09 22.17
C GLY A 119 -15.91 0.95 21.04
N HIS A 120 -16.65 0.38 20.09
CA HIS A 120 -17.18 1.12 18.94
C HIS A 120 -18.30 2.07 19.34
N LEU A 121 -18.22 3.29 18.84
CA LEU A 121 -19.24 4.31 19.02
C LEU A 121 -20.25 4.20 17.87
N VAL A 122 -21.54 4.17 18.22
CA VAL A 122 -22.64 4.14 17.24
C VAL A 122 -23.63 5.22 17.61
N CYS A 123 -23.98 6.09 16.65
CA CYS A 123 -25.00 7.11 16.88
C CYS A 123 -26.38 6.46 16.95
N TYR A 124 -27.15 6.90 17.92
CA TYR A 124 -28.52 6.49 18.12
C TYR A 124 -29.43 7.70 18.32
N GLY A 125 -30.71 7.54 18.01
CA GLY A 125 -31.66 8.64 18.10
C GLY A 125 -33.10 8.20 17.91
N PRO A 126 -34.06 9.14 17.96
CA PRO A 126 -35.46 8.82 17.76
C PRO A 126 -35.71 8.42 16.28
N PRO A 127 -36.91 7.90 15.95
CA PRO A 127 -37.30 7.68 14.56
C PRO A 127 -37.06 8.92 13.71
N ASP A 128 -36.53 8.72 12.49
CA ASP A 128 -36.26 9.74 11.49
C ASP A 128 -35.17 10.76 11.84
N SER A 129 -34.40 10.50 12.91
CA SER A 129 -33.22 11.30 13.26
C SER A 129 -32.06 11.15 12.27
N GLY A 130 -32.10 10.13 11.41
CA GLY A 130 -31.03 9.84 10.46
C GLY A 130 -29.79 9.18 11.08
N THR A 131 -29.86 8.82 12.37
CA THR A 131 -28.85 8.05 13.11
C THR A 131 -28.74 6.61 12.61
N CYS A 132 -27.65 5.92 12.97
CA CYS A 132 -27.43 4.54 12.57
C CYS A 132 -28.34 3.55 13.30
N ILE A 133 -28.71 3.86 14.54
CA ILE A 133 -29.65 3.05 15.33
C ILE A 133 -30.80 3.94 15.79
N GLU A 134 -31.98 3.72 15.21
CA GLU A 134 -33.19 4.41 15.66
C GLU A 134 -33.82 3.61 16.79
N ILE A 135 -34.00 4.24 17.94
CA ILE A 135 -34.63 3.66 19.13
C ILE A 135 -35.89 4.43 19.50
N ARG A 136 -36.72 3.85 20.38
CA ARG A 136 -37.93 4.52 20.88
C ARG A 136 -37.57 5.84 21.59
N ALA A 137 -38.28 6.91 21.26
CA ALA A 137 -38.06 8.24 21.85
C ALA A 137 -38.11 8.24 23.40
N GLN A 138 -39.02 7.46 24.00
CA GLN A 138 -39.14 7.33 25.45
C GLN A 138 -37.87 6.78 26.12
N ALA A 139 -37.15 5.91 25.41
CA ALA A 139 -35.94 5.29 25.92
C ALA A 139 -34.73 6.22 25.83
N ILE A 140 -34.79 7.25 24.98
CA ILE A 140 -33.77 8.32 24.96
C ILE A 140 -33.92 9.22 26.18
N THR A 141 -35.17 9.57 26.53
CA THR A 141 -35.45 10.40 27.71
C THR A 141 -35.22 9.65 29.02
N ASN A 142 -35.44 8.33 29.04
CA ASN A 142 -35.24 7.46 30.19
C ASN A 142 -34.53 6.17 29.75
N PRO A 143 -33.18 6.19 29.66
CA PRO A 143 -32.40 5.00 29.31
C PRO A 143 -32.64 3.88 30.31
N CYS A 144 -33.06 2.71 29.82
CA CYS A 144 -33.28 1.50 30.62
C CYS A 144 -32.25 0.40 30.33
N TRP A 145 -31.13 0.75 29.71
CA TRP A 145 -30.04 -0.16 29.38
C TRP A 145 -28.78 0.22 30.18
N ALA A 146 -28.03 -0.79 30.60
CA ALA A 146 -26.73 -0.66 31.25
C ALA A 146 -25.58 -0.80 30.24
N SER A 147 -25.77 -1.60 29.19
CA SER A 147 -24.75 -1.81 28.17
C SER A 147 -25.29 -1.92 26.75
N PHE A 148 -24.37 -1.83 25.80
CA PHE A 148 -24.65 -1.93 24.38
C PHE A 148 -23.61 -2.85 23.71
N ARG A 149 -24.07 -3.70 22.80
CA ARG A 149 -23.21 -4.47 21.89
C ARG A 149 -23.56 -4.09 20.47
N CYS A 150 -22.54 -3.74 19.67
CA CYS A 150 -22.77 -3.48 18.26
C CYS A 150 -23.20 -4.76 17.53
N PRO A 151 -23.89 -4.65 16.37
CA PRO A 151 -24.35 -5.80 15.59
C PRO A 151 -23.29 -6.84 15.28
N ALA A 152 -22.04 -6.41 15.06
CA ALA A 152 -20.95 -7.34 14.75
C ALA A 152 -20.54 -8.17 15.97
N CYS A 153 -20.38 -7.55 17.14
CA CYS A 153 -20.03 -8.25 18.37
C CYS A 153 -21.16 -9.19 18.82
N GLU A 154 -22.41 -8.76 18.73
CA GLU A 154 -23.54 -9.62 19.09
C GLU A 154 -23.70 -10.78 18.09
N PHE A 155 -23.49 -10.55 16.80
CA PHE A 155 -23.49 -11.61 15.80
C PHE A 155 -22.36 -12.62 16.02
N GLN A 156 -21.16 -12.15 16.38
CA GLN A 156 -20.03 -13.01 16.71
C GLN A 156 -20.34 -13.88 17.94
N ALA A 157 -20.81 -13.27 19.04
CA ALA A 157 -21.22 -14.01 20.23
C ALA A 157 -22.31 -15.04 19.92
N HIS A 158 -23.28 -14.69 19.06
CA HIS A 158 -24.31 -15.63 18.62
C HIS A 158 -23.72 -16.81 17.82
N ARG A 159 -22.78 -16.56 16.90
CA ARG A 159 -22.13 -17.63 16.11
C ARG A 159 -21.39 -18.64 16.97
N GLU A 160 -20.85 -18.21 18.10
CA GLU A 160 -20.11 -19.08 19.01
C GLU A 160 -21.06 -19.91 19.90
N GLY A 161 -22.26 -19.40 20.22
CA GLY A 161 -23.15 -20.00 21.22
C GLY A 161 -24.45 -20.64 20.72
N SER A 162 -24.92 -20.40 19.49
CA SER A 162 -26.29 -20.73 19.10
C SER A 162 -26.47 -21.12 17.64
N LYS A 163 -27.31 -22.13 17.39
CA LYS A 163 -27.82 -22.50 16.06
C LYS A 163 -29.16 -21.83 15.70
N LYS A 164 -29.74 -21.03 16.60
CA LYS A 164 -31.01 -20.33 16.36
C LYS A 164 -30.86 -19.23 15.30
N LEU A 165 -31.98 -18.70 14.81
CA LEU A 165 -31.96 -17.52 13.96
C LEU A 165 -31.38 -16.35 14.77
N PHE A 166 -30.40 -15.65 14.20
CA PHE A 166 -29.83 -14.48 14.84
C PHE A 166 -30.86 -13.36 14.92
N GLN A 167 -31.18 -12.94 16.15
CA GLN A 167 -31.97 -11.75 16.43
C GLN A 167 -31.07 -10.78 17.19
N TYR A 168 -30.92 -9.57 16.65
CA TYR A 168 -30.09 -8.54 17.24
C TYR A 168 -30.90 -7.72 18.24
N THR A 169 -30.42 -7.65 19.48
CA THR A 169 -31.06 -6.87 20.55
C THR A 169 -30.33 -5.55 20.80
N GLY A 170 -29.00 -5.56 20.73
CA GLY A 170 -28.12 -4.40 20.81
C GLY A 170 -27.95 -3.79 22.20
N PHE A 171 -29.01 -3.64 22.99
CA PHE A 171 -28.99 -3.02 24.31
C PHE A 171 -29.39 -4.01 25.40
N TYR A 172 -28.72 -3.95 26.55
CA TYR A 172 -28.92 -4.87 27.67
C TYR A 172 -29.12 -4.12 28.98
N ASP A 173 -29.95 -4.66 29.87
CA ASP A 173 -30.17 -4.14 31.23
C ASP A 173 -29.00 -4.48 32.20
N GLU A 174 -29.12 -4.12 33.48
CA GLU A 174 -28.09 -4.38 34.49
C GLU A 174 -27.86 -5.87 34.74
N GLU A 175 -28.89 -6.69 34.53
CA GLU A 175 -28.84 -8.14 34.62
C GLU A 175 -28.30 -8.82 33.35
N GLY A 176 -28.03 -8.05 32.29
CA GLY A 176 -27.54 -8.54 31.00
C GLY A 176 -28.63 -9.16 30.12
N ASN A 177 -29.91 -8.94 30.41
CA ASN A 177 -31.01 -9.32 29.54
C ASN A 177 -31.18 -8.30 28.41
N GLY A 178 -31.53 -8.78 27.23
CA GLY A 178 -31.77 -7.92 26.08
C GLY A 178 -33.02 -7.04 26.27
N VAL A 179 -32.90 -5.74 26.02
CA VAL A 179 -34.03 -4.80 26.08
C VAL A 179 -34.89 -4.94 24.82
N ASP A 180 -35.92 -5.77 24.92
CA ASP A 180 -36.79 -6.12 23.80
C ASP A 180 -37.48 -4.92 23.15
N LYS A 181 -37.50 -4.93 21.80
CA LYS A 181 -38.21 -3.95 20.95
C LYS A 181 -37.77 -2.49 21.15
N LEU A 182 -36.59 -2.27 21.72
CA LEU A 182 -36.00 -0.94 21.86
C LEU A 182 -35.57 -0.37 20.51
N ILE A 183 -34.86 -1.18 19.72
CA ILE A 183 -34.40 -0.82 18.38
C ILE A 183 -35.57 -0.92 17.41
N LEU A 184 -35.84 0.19 16.72
CA LEU A 184 -36.88 0.30 15.72
C LEU A 184 -36.32 0.04 14.33
N THR A 185 -35.19 0.67 14.01
CA THR A 185 -34.55 0.58 12.70
C THR A 185 -33.03 0.64 12.86
N ILE A 186 -32.30 -0.16 12.06
CA ILE A 186 -30.86 0.00 11.89
C ILE A 186 -30.64 0.56 10.50
N ARG A 187 -30.23 1.83 10.42
CA ARG A 187 -29.91 2.49 9.15
C ARG A 187 -28.43 2.28 8.88
N ASN A 188 -28.10 1.14 8.28
CA ASN A 188 -26.73 0.90 7.87
C ASN A 188 -26.45 1.60 6.52
N ARG A 189 -25.89 2.81 6.55
CA ARG A 189 -25.51 3.55 5.33
C ARG A 189 -24.33 2.89 4.61
N LYS A 190 -23.48 2.15 5.34
CA LYS A 190 -22.36 1.38 4.79
C LYS A 190 -22.61 -0.09 5.07
N PHE A 191 -23.18 -0.82 4.10
CA PHE A 191 -23.67 -2.22 4.13
C PHE A 191 -22.83 -3.31 4.83
N THR A 192 -21.68 -3.01 5.43
CA THR A 192 -20.91 -3.89 6.29
C THR A 192 -21.28 -3.66 7.76
N PHE A 193 -21.84 -4.69 8.40
CA PHE A 193 -21.99 -4.73 9.86
C PHE A 193 -20.66 -4.34 10.53
N PHE A 194 -20.71 -3.36 11.43
CA PHE A 194 -19.64 -2.76 12.26
C PHE A 194 -18.39 -3.64 12.47
N LYS A 195 -17.53 -3.81 11.47
CA LYS A 195 -16.32 -4.65 11.60
C LYS A 195 -15.42 -4.05 12.66
N SER A 196 -14.92 -4.89 13.59
CA SER A 196 -13.94 -4.47 14.60
C SER A 196 -12.77 -3.72 13.93
N MET A 197 -12.72 -2.41 14.11
CA MET A 197 -11.63 -1.58 13.63
C MET A 197 -10.61 -1.30 14.74
N ARG A 198 -9.35 -1.60 14.48
CA ARG A 198 -8.19 -1.17 15.29
C ARG A 198 -7.72 0.17 14.78
N LEU A 199 -7.89 1.21 15.59
CA LEU A 199 -7.39 2.55 15.27
C LEU A 199 -6.04 2.74 15.92
N GLU A 200 -5.07 1.88 15.61
CA GLU A 200 -3.73 2.02 16.15
C GLU A 200 -2.95 3.10 15.40
N GLY A 201 -1.91 3.63 16.05
CA GLY A 201 -0.98 4.55 15.40
C GLY A 201 -0.35 3.88 14.19
N LEU A 202 -0.51 4.51 13.03
CA LEU A 202 0.00 4.03 11.75
C LEU A 202 0.98 5.07 11.19
N ALA A 203 2.08 4.61 10.61
CA ALA A 203 2.92 5.40 9.73
C ALA A 203 2.89 4.87 8.30
N VAL A 204 2.79 5.77 7.33
CA VAL A 204 2.97 5.48 5.91
C VAL A 204 4.20 6.24 5.42
N ILE A 205 5.21 5.50 4.97
CA ILE A 205 6.55 6.03 4.66
C ILE A 205 6.89 5.65 3.23
N GLN A 206 7.21 6.63 2.39
CA GLN A 206 7.77 6.39 1.05
C GLN A 206 9.27 6.66 1.07
N LEU A 207 10.06 5.66 0.69
CA LEU A 207 11.48 5.81 0.37
C LEU A 207 11.62 5.83 -1.14
N GLU A 208 12.00 6.97 -1.71
CA GLU A 208 12.01 7.17 -3.16
C GLU A 208 13.40 7.57 -3.65
N LEU A 209 13.87 6.91 -4.70
CA LEU A 209 15.10 7.31 -5.36
C LEU A 209 14.94 8.73 -5.96
N ASN A 210 15.94 9.57 -5.79
CA ASN A 210 15.93 10.92 -6.37
C ASN A 210 15.66 10.89 -7.89
N GLY A 211 14.80 11.79 -8.36
CA GLY A 211 14.45 11.92 -9.78
C GLY A 211 13.56 10.81 -10.36
N GLN A 212 12.91 10.00 -9.51
CA GLN A 212 11.91 9.02 -9.93
C GLN A 212 10.62 9.66 -10.47
N ASN A 213 9.83 8.85 -11.15
CA ASN A 213 8.59 9.30 -11.78
C ASN A 213 7.47 9.49 -10.73
N GLU A 214 6.80 10.64 -10.79
CA GLU A 214 5.62 11.00 -9.99
C GLU A 214 4.51 9.94 -10.06
N ASP A 215 4.44 9.11 -11.11
CA ASP A 215 3.45 8.04 -11.21
C ASP A 215 3.49 7.05 -10.04
N LEU A 216 4.67 6.82 -9.43
CA LEU A 216 4.82 5.90 -8.28
C LEU A 216 4.38 6.54 -6.96
N GLU A 217 4.31 7.87 -6.89
CA GLU A 217 3.79 8.60 -5.72
C GLU A 217 2.29 8.36 -5.49
N LEU A 218 1.56 7.93 -6.53
CA LEU A 218 0.14 7.60 -6.42
C LEU A 218 -0.14 6.55 -5.33
N ALA A 219 0.76 5.58 -5.14
CA ALA A 219 0.61 4.56 -4.10
C ALA A 219 0.67 5.18 -2.70
N PHE A 220 1.62 6.08 -2.46
CA PHE A 220 1.75 6.80 -1.20
C PHE A 220 0.57 7.73 -0.93
N GLN A 221 0.16 8.52 -1.92
CA GLN A 221 -0.93 9.48 -1.77
C GLN A 221 -2.27 8.78 -1.53
N LEU A 222 -2.58 7.72 -2.31
CA LEU A 222 -3.83 6.98 -2.14
C LEU A 222 -3.88 6.24 -0.80
N THR A 223 -2.76 5.62 -0.39
CA THR A 223 -2.67 4.92 0.90
C THR A 223 -2.80 5.89 2.07
N THR A 224 -2.11 7.03 2.02
CA THR A 224 -2.19 8.08 3.06
C THR A 224 -3.59 8.67 3.13
N LEU A 225 -4.20 8.98 1.98
CA LEU A 225 -5.57 9.51 1.93
C LEU A 225 -6.59 8.56 2.54
N ARG A 226 -6.48 7.26 2.25
CA ARG A 226 -7.34 6.24 2.86
C ARG A 226 -7.07 6.07 4.35
N ALA A 227 -5.81 5.97 4.76
CA ALA A 227 -5.47 5.86 6.18
C ALA A 227 -5.96 7.07 6.98
N ALA A 228 -5.92 8.27 6.39
CA ALA A 228 -6.37 9.50 7.03
C ALA A 228 -7.88 9.53 7.34
N THR A 229 -8.70 8.65 6.75
CA THR A 229 -10.12 8.55 7.13
C THR A 229 -10.33 7.82 8.46
N TYR A 230 -9.27 7.19 9.01
CA TYR A 230 -9.31 6.44 10.26
C TYR A 230 -8.44 7.08 11.37
N ALA A 231 -7.79 8.21 11.07
CA ALA A 231 -6.86 8.89 11.96
C ALA A 231 -7.49 10.13 12.58
N SER A 232 -7.08 10.50 13.80
CA SER A 232 -7.48 11.75 14.45
C SER A 232 -6.90 12.98 13.76
N GLY A 233 -5.81 12.81 13.01
CA GLY A 233 -5.11 13.87 12.29
C GLY A 233 -3.92 13.28 11.53
N VAL A 234 -3.34 14.07 10.64
CA VAL A 234 -2.20 13.65 9.81
C VAL A 234 -1.03 14.59 10.06
N VAL A 235 0.11 14.03 10.46
CA VAL A 235 1.34 14.79 10.76
C VAL A 235 2.52 14.26 9.95
N SER A 236 3.47 15.13 9.66
CA SER A 236 4.77 14.77 9.09
C SER A 236 5.83 14.57 10.16
N VAL A 237 6.98 14.00 9.78
CA VAL A 237 8.15 13.91 10.68
C VAL A 237 8.59 15.30 11.13
N ASP A 238 8.63 16.27 10.22
CA ASP A 238 9.02 17.65 10.53
C ASP A 238 8.06 18.31 11.54
N ASP A 239 6.74 18.11 11.38
CA ASP A 239 5.75 18.63 12.34
C ASP A 239 6.01 18.08 13.75
N VAL A 240 6.28 16.78 13.86
CA VAL A 240 6.54 16.10 15.14
C VAL A 240 7.83 16.58 15.78
N LEU A 241 8.88 16.77 15.00
CA LEU A 241 10.18 17.17 15.52
C LEU A 241 10.21 18.66 15.89
N ASN A 242 9.71 19.53 15.01
CA ASN A 242 9.73 20.99 15.20
C ASN A 242 8.81 21.43 16.33
N HIS A 243 7.62 20.83 16.46
CA HIS A 243 6.66 21.20 17.51
C HIS A 243 6.72 20.26 18.73
N SER A 244 7.66 19.31 18.73
CA SER A 244 7.78 18.30 19.78
C SER A 244 6.45 17.60 20.08
N LEU A 245 5.68 17.30 19.03
CA LEU A 245 4.37 16.67 19.15
C LEU A 245 4.54 15.30 19.80
N ARG A 246 3.55 14.95 20.62
CA ARG A 246 3.42 13.63 21.23
C ARG A 246 2.00 13.16 21.02
N ASN A 247 1.86 11.85 20.87
CA ASN A 247 0.54 11.25 20.85
C ASN A 247 -0.06 11.36 22.26
N PRO A 248 -1.28 11.88 22.43
CA PRO A 248 -1.91 11.98 23.73
C PRO A 248 -1.96 10.60 24.41
N PRO A 249 -1.67 10.53 25.73
CA PRO A 249 -1.70 9.27 26.45
C PRO A 249 -3.09 8.65 26.32
N SER A 250 -3.15 7.39 25.88
CA SER A 250 -4.43 6.68 25.80
C SER A 250 -5.01 6.53 27.20
N VAL A 251 -6.08 7.26 27.49
CA VAL A 251 -6.74 7.28 28.81
C VAL A 251 -7.46 5.96 29.11
N SER A 252 -7.58 5.06 28.13
CA SER A 252 -8.15 3.73 28.32
C SER A 252 -7.56 2.69 27.36
N VAL A 253 -6.99 1.62 27.93
CA VAL A 253 -6.52 0.43 27.19
C VAL A 253 -7.64 -0.24 26.39
N THR A 254 -8.91 0.01 26.73
CA THR A 254 -10.07 -0.65 26.10
C THR A 254 -10.74 0.14 24.99
N ARG A 255 -10.40 1.43 24.79
CA ARG A 255 -11.04 2.26 23.76
C ARG A 255 -10.16 2.43 22.53
N SER A 256 -10.67 2.01 21.37
CA SER A 256 -10.05 2.29 20.06
C SER A 256 -10.30 3.75 19.67
N HIS A 257 -9.53 4.69 20.22
CA HIS A 257 -9.56 6.08 19.77
C HIS A 257 -8.75 6.23 18.48
N PRO A 258 -9.21 7.04 17.50
CA PRO A 258 -8.40 7.41 16.35
C PRO A 258 -7.04 7.94 16.81
N GLN A 259 -5.97 7.32 16.32
CA GLN A 259 -4.61 7.75 16.60
C GLN A 259 -4.08 8.61 15.44
N PRO A 260 -3.05 9.43 15.67
CA PRO A 260 -2.42 10.21 14.62
C PRO A 260 -1.86 9.31 13.51
N LEU A 261 -2.02 9.74 12.26
CA LEU A 261 -1.33 9.15 11.11
C LEU A 261 -0.04 9.93 10.86
N LEU A 262 1.10 9.26 10.98
CA LEU A 262 2.38 9.83 10.59
C LEU A 262 2.64 9.53 9.10
N LYS A 263 3.00 10.54 8.32
CA LYS A 263 3.42 10.35 6.93
C LYS A 263 4.84 10.87 6.73
N ALA A 264 5.63 10.15 5.95
CA ALA A 264 6.99 10.58 5.60
C ALA A 264 7.30 10.24 4.15
N LYS A 265 7.96 11.17 3.45
CA LYS A 265 8.54 10.95 2.13
C LYS A 265 10.03 11.25 2.21
N ILE A 266 10.86 10.23 2.13
CA ILE A 266 12.32 10.34 2.23
C ILE A 266 12.90 10.07 0.85
N ILE A 267 13.54 11.09 0.29
CA ILE A 267 14.24 10.99 -1.00
C ILE A 267 15.68 10.56 -0.72
N PHE A 268 16.11 9.47 -1.35
CA PHE A 268 17.47 8.96 -1.22
C PHE A 268 18.27 9.11 -2.52
N ASP A 269 19.58 9.29 -2.37
CA ASP A 269 20.58 9.27 -3.43
C ASP A 269 21.88 8.80 -2.80
N PHE A 270 22.33 7.59 -3.14
CA PHE A 270 23.53 6.99 -2.56
C PHE A 270 24.75 7.13 -3.48
N ASN A 271 24.69 8.04 -4.46
CA ASN A 271 25.83 8.30 -5.33
C ASN A 271 26.98 8.99 -4.58
N SER A 272 26.70 9.78 -3.53
CA SER A 272 27.71 10.50 -2.75
C SER A 272 27.63 10.19 -1.25
N PRO A 273 28.74 10.34 -0.49
CA PRO A 273 28.74 10.22 0.96
C PRO A 273 27.74 11.15 1.66
N GLU A 274 27.57 12.38 1.15
CA GLU A 274 26.61 13.36 1.69
C GLU A 274 25.17 12.88 1.53
N GLY A 275 24.86 12.24 0.41
CA GLY A 275 23.55 11.65 0.16
C GLY A 275 23.24 10.49 1.13
N ILE A 276 24.23 9.64 1.41
CA ILE A 276 24.13 8.56 2.40
C ILE A 276 23.95 9.14 3.82
N ASN A 277 24.74 10.15 4.19
CA ASN A 277 24.66 10.79 5.50
C ASN A 277 23.32 11.51 5.71
N ARG A 278 22.80 12.18 4.67
CA ARG A 278 21.48 12.81 4.69
C ARG A 278 20.37 11.76 4.87
N HIS A 279 20.39 10.67 4.10
CA HIS A 279 19.42 9.60 4.26
C HIS A 279 19.45 8.98 5.66
N THR A 280 20.66 8.72 6.18
CA THR A 280 20.85 8.17 7.53
C THR A 280 20.26 9.08 8.60
N ARG A 281 20.49 10.41 8.51
CA ARG A 281 19.87 11.39 9.40
C ARG A 281 18.35 11.36 9.30
N ASN A 282 17.80 11.42 8.09
CA ASN A 282 16.35 11.38 7.88
C ASN A 282 15.70 10.10 8.43
N MET A 283 16.38 8.95 8.34
CA MET A 283 15.88 7.70 8.92
C MET A 283 15.94 7.70 10.45
N ASN A 284 16.96 8.32 11.07
CA ASN A 284 17.01 8.48 12.52
C ASN A 284 15.94 9.47 13.01
N ASP A 285 15.74 10.58 12.31
CA ASP A 285 14.70 11.57 12.59
C ASP A 285 13.30 10.94 12.50
N LEU A 286 13.09 10.08 11.50
CA LEU A 286 11.88 9.28 11.36
C LEU A 286 11.67 8.35 12.57
N VAL A 287 12.69 7.61 13.02
CA VAL A 287 12.60 6.75 14.21
C VAL A 287 12.21 7.57 15.45
N LEU A 288 12.86 8.72 15.67
CA LEU A 288 12.55 9.61 16.79
C LEU A 288 11.10 10.12 16.73
N ALA A 289 10.60 10.47 15.55
CA ALA A 289 9.21 10.90 15.38
C ALA A 289 8.21 9.76 15.63
N LEU A 290 8.52 8.54 15.16
CA LEU A 290 7.70 7.34 15.39
C LEU A 290 7.59 7.02 16.89
N ASP A 291 8.71 7.05 17.62
CA ASP A 291 8.76 6.82 19.06
C ASP A 291 7.95 7.89 19.83
N ARG A 292 8.11 9.18 19.48
CA ARG A 292 7.35 10.29 20.11
C ARG A 292 5.85 10.16 19.92
N MET A 293 5.43 9.65 18.77
CA MET A 293 4.03 9.45 18.42
C MET A 293 3.49 8.07 18.86
N GLY A 294 4.33 7.21 19.45
CA GLY A 294 3.93 5.86 19.87
C GLY A 294 3.37 5.01 18.73
N ILE A 295 3.92 5.17 17.52
CA ILE A 295 3.44 4.47 16.33
C ILE A 295 3.93 3.01 16.36
N THR A 296 3.01 2.06 16.36
CA THR A 296 3.34 0.63 16.42
C THR A 296 3.27 -0.08 15.08
N GLN A 297 2.52 0.49 14.11
CA GLN A 297 2.33 -0.08 12.79
C GLN A 297 2.95 0.80 11.71
N ILE A 298 3.73 0.20 10.82
CA ILE A 298 4.57 0.95 9.89
C ILE A 298 4.48 0.34 8.49
N VAL A 299 4.13 1.15 7.49
CA VAL A 299 4.05 0.75 6.08
C VAL A 299 5.13 1.49 5.29
N PHE A 300 6.14 0.76 4.83
CA PHE A 300 7.18 1.26 3.94
C PHE A 300 6.84 0.97 2.48
N LEU A 301 6.94 2.00 1.64
CA LEU A 301 6.85 1.94 0.19
C LEU A 301 8.22 2.29 -0.38
N VAL A 302 8.97 1.30 -0.87
CA VAL A 302 10.28 1.52 -1.48
C VAL A 302 10.11 1.63 -2.98
N VAL A 303 10.46 2.79 -3.54
CA VAL A 303 10.25 3.16 -4.93
C VAL A 303 11.60 3.34 -5.62
N THR A 304 11.93 2.41 -6.52
CA THR A 304 13.15 2.49 -7.33
C THR A 304 12.99 1.72 -8.65
N HIS A 305 14.06 1.63 -9.44
CA HIS A 305 14.15 0.81 -10.62
C HIS A 305 15.11 -0.36 -10.40
N ALA A 306 14.88 -1.44 -11.15
CA ALA A 306 15.86 -2.51 -11.31
C ALA A 306 16.52 -2.36 -12.68
N ASP A 307 17.82 -2.57 -12.72
CA ASP A 307 18.57 -2.74 -13.95
C ASP A 307 17.98 -3.91 -14.76
N PRO A 308 17.68 -3.74 -16.06
CA PRO A 308 16.97 -4.75 -16.85
C PRO A 308 17.76 -6.04 -17.04
N ASP A 309 19.09 -5.98 -17.00
CA ASP A 309 19.96 -7.12 -17.31
C ASP A 309 20.32 -7.92 -16.05
N SER A 310 20.78 -7.22 -15.02
CA SER A 310 21.25 -7.80 -13.76
C SER A 310 20.14 -7.98 -12.71
N GLY A 311 19.09 -7.15 -12.75
CA GLY A 311 18.07 -7.08 -11.71
C GLY A 311 18.48 -6.26 -10.48
N ASP A 312 19.66 -5.61 -10.50
CA ASP A 312 20.17 -4.80 -9.41
C ASP A 312 19.34 -3.52 -9.21
N LEU A 313 19.25 -3.04 -7.98
CA LEU A 313 18.49 -1.85 -7.65
C LEU A 313 19.27 -0.59 -7.97
N HIS A 314 18.62 0.36 -8.64
CA HIS A 314 19.16 1.69 -8.81
C HIS A 314 19.19 2.40 -7.45
N TYR A 315 20.33 3.02 -7.15
CA TYR A 315 20.52 3.81 -5.93
C TYR A 315 20.89 5.27 -6.21
N ALA A 316 21.04 5.62 -7.49
CA ALA A 316 21.37 6.96 -7.98
C ALA A 316 20.38 7.39 -9.09
N PRO A 317 20.08 8.69 -9.22
CA PRO A 317 19.15 9.21 -10.21
C PRO A 317 19.59 8.88 -11.65
N ASN A 318 18.65 8.89 -12.59
CA ASN A 318 18.89 8.71 -14.03
C ASN A 318 19.57 7.38 -14.43
N GLY A 319 19.58 6.38 -13.56
CA GLY A 319 20.18 5.07 -13.86
C GLY A 319 21.69 5.10 -14.02
N VAL A 320 22.37 6.04 -13.37
CA VAL A 320 23.84 6.16 -13.45
C VAL A 320 24.57 5.09 -12.65
N ALA A 321 23.88 4.44 -11.69
CA ALA A 321 24.43 3.37 -10.88
C ALA A 321 23.34 2.45 -10.33
N ALA A 322 23.67 1.17 -10.23
CA ALA A 322 22.88 0.14 -9.58
C ALA A 322 23.76 -0.75 -8.70
N GLU A 323 23.18 -1.40 -7.70
CA GLU A 323 23.83 -2.45 -6.91
C GLU A 323 22.81 -3.51 -6.51
N SER A 324 23.32 -4.69 -6.15
CA SER A 324 22.59 -5.79 -5.56
C SER A 324 21.61 -5.33 -4.48
N LEU A 325 20.46 -5.99 -4.46
CA LEU A 325 19.40 -5.72 -3.48
C LEU A 325 19.89 -5.73 -2.02
N PRO A 326 20.76 -6.67 -1.57
CA PRO A 326 21.29 -6.64 -0.20
C PRO A 326 22.04 -5.35 0.14
N VAL A 327 22.87 -4.84 -0.79
CA VAL A 327 23.69 -3.64 -0.55
C VAL A 327 22.82 -2.39 -0.50
N VAL A 328 21.92 -2.21 -1.48
CA VAL A 328 21.01 -1.04 -1.48
C VAL A 328 20.09 -1.05 -0.26
N MET A 329 19.52 -2.21 0.09
CA MET A 329 18.64 -2.33 1.26
C MET A 329 19.37 -2.08 2.58
N GLY A 330 20.66 -2.45 2.69
CA GLY A 330 21.49 -2.13 3.86
C GLY A 330 21.70 -0.63 4.08
N HIS A 331 21.69 0.17 3.01
CA HIS A 331 21.73 1.63 3.10
C HIS A 331 20.34 2.25 3.26
N LEU A 332 19.30 1.70 2.63
CA LEU A 332 17.91 2.15 2.82
C LEU A 332 17.47 1.99 4.28
N PHE A 333 17.83 0.86 4.89
CA PHE A 333 17.53 0.52 6.27
C PHE A 333 18.84 0.27 7.01
N PRO A 334 19.49 1.31 7.57
CA PRO A 334 20.69 1.15 8.39
C PRO A 334 20.48 0.13 9.51
N HIS A 335 21.56 -0.51 9.97
CA HIS A 335 21.47 -1.58 10.97
C HIS A 335 20.72 -1.18 12.25
N SER A 336 20.92 0.05 12.74
CA SER A 336 20.19 0.60 13.89
C SER A 336 18.67 0.61 13.66
N VAL A 337 18.23 1.05 12.48
CA VAL A 337 16.82 1.07 12.09
C VAL A 337 16.28 -0.35 11.95
N GLN A 338 17.06 -1.28 11.38
CA GLN A 338 16.65 -2.69 11.31
C GLN A 338 16.41 -3.30 12.68
N GLN A 339 17.28 -3.03 13.66
CA GLN A 339 17.09 -3.49 15.04
C GLN A 339 15.84 -2.88 15.66
N TRP A 340 15.66 -1.57 15.51
CA TRP A 340 14.45 -0.88 16.00
C TRP A 340 13.16 -1.45 15.39
N LEU A 341 13.18 -1.81 14.11
CA LEU A 341 12.01 -2.39 13.42
C LEU A 341 11.61 -3.78 13.94
N VAL A 342 12.50 -4.55 14.58
CA VAL A 342 12.18 -5.88 15.13
C VAL A 342 11.09 -5.80 16.21
N GLU A 343 11.03 -4.67 16.92
CA GLU A 343 10.05 -4.43 17.99
C GLU A 343 8.71 -3.87 17.47
N HIS A 344 8.61 -3.61 16.17
CA HIS A 344 7.48 -2.93 15.54
C HIS A 344 6.78 -3.82 14.53
N ARG A 345 5.50 -3.52 14.25
CA ARG A 345 4.73 -4.21 13.21
C ARG A 345 4.93 -3.52 11.86
N SER A 346 5.88 -4.01 11.07
CA SER A 346 6.32 -3.38 9.84
C SER A 346 5.93 -4.17 8.58
N TYR A 347 5.52 -3.41 7.56
CA TYR A 347 5.08 -3.89 6.25
C TYR A 347 5.90 -3.20 5.17
N LEU A 348 6.54 -3.97 4.30
CA LEU A 348 7.34 -3.44 3.22
C LEU A 348 6.69 -3.75 1.87
N PHE A 349 6.52 -2.74 1.03
CA PHE A 349 6.12 -2.87 -0.37
C PHE A 349 7.28 -2.41 -1.26
N LEU A 350 7.89 -3.36 -1.95
CA LEU A 350 8.96 -3.10 -2.92
C LEU A 350 8.35 -2.78 -4.29
N LEU A 351 8.19 -1.49 -4.57
CA LEU A 351 7.66 -0.94 -5.82
C LEU A 351 8.81 -0.69 -6.80
N VAL A 352 9.41 -1.80 -7.25
CA VAL A 352 10.56 -1.78 -8.15
C VAL A 352 10.12 -2.07 -9.58
N CYS A 353 10.29 -1.10 -10.48
CA CYS A 353 10.05 -1.30 -11.92
C CYS A 353 11.32 -1.88 -12.57
N GLY A 354 11.21 -2.96 -13.34
CA GLY A 354 12.35 -3.54 -14.07
C GLY A 354 12.18 -5.04 -14.29
N ALA A 355 12.92 -5.61 -15.24
CA ALA A 355 12.66 -6.97 -15.73
C ALA A 355 12.83 -8.06 -14.66
N LYS A 356 13.70 -7.85 -13.65
CA LYS A 356 14.08 -8.90 -12.68
C LYS A 356 14.42 -8.36 -11.28
N PRO A 357 13.50 -7.74 -10.53
CA PRO A 357 13.82 -7.17 -9.22
C PRO A 357 14.21 -8.21 -8.16
N LEU A 358 14.07 -9.51 -8.45
CA LEU A 358 14.29 -10.58 -7.49
C LEU A 358 15.25 -11.64 -8.06
N THR A 359 16.53 -11.47 -7.76
CA THR A 359 17.56 -12.49 -7.97
C THR A 359 17.49 -13.53 -6.85
N LYS A 360 18.20 -14.66 -7.01
CA LYS A 360 18.33 -15.68 -5.95
C LYS A 360 18.88 -15.07 -4.65
N ASP A 361 19.93 -14.26 -4.77
CA ASP A 361 20.57 -13.62 -3.62
C ASP A 361 19.65 -12.58 -2.97
N GLY A 362 18.92 -11.81 -3.79
CA GLY A 362 17.88 -10.90 -3.32
C GLY A 362 16.77 -11.63 -2.56
N TYR A 363 16.30 -12.77 -3.08
CA TYR A 363 15.29 -13.59 -2.40
C TYR A 363 15.80 -14.13 -1.06
N HIS A 364 17.02 -14.65 -1.00
CA HIS A 364 17.62 -15.12 0.26
C HIS A 364 17.77 -14.00 1.28
N PHE A 365 18.24 -12.83 0.85
CA PHE A 365 18.37 -11.67 1.72
C PHE A 365 17.01 -11.20 2.27
N MET A 366 15.98 -11.11 1.43
CA MET A 366 14.64 -10.73 1.87
C MET A 366 14.02 -11.77 2.81
N THR A 367 14.28 -13.06 2.55
CA THR A 367 13.88 -14.17 3.44
C THR A 367 14.57 -14.04 4.80
N ASP A 368 15.85 -13.67 4.82
CA ASP A 368 16.61 -13.45 6.05
C ASP A 368 16.08 -12.24 6.85
N LEU A 369 15.76 -11.12 6.20
CA LEU A 369 15.11 -9.98 6.86
C LEU A 369 13.76 -10.34 7.50
N ALA A 370 12.92 -11.09 6.79
CA ALA A 370 11.65 -11.59 7.33
C ALA A 370 11.87 -12.59 8.47
N THR A 371 12.86 -13.50 8.33
CA THR A 371 13.23 -14.45 9.39
C THR A 371 13.71 -13.73 10.66
N ARG A 372 14.46 -12.63 10.52
CA ARG A 372 14.89 -11.78 11.64
C ARG A 372 13.78 -10.86 12.17
N CYS A 373 12.56 -10.97 11.65
CA CYS A 373 11.42 -10.11 11.98
C CYS A 373 11.66 -8.60 11.75
N VAL A 374 12.63 -8.22 10.90
CA VAL A 374 12.83 -6.80 10.53
C VAL A 374 11.59 -6.27 9.80
N PHE A 375 10.99 -7.13 8.96
CA PHE A 375 9.69 -6.89 8.35
C PHE A 375 8.76 -8.06 8.64
N ASN A 376 7.61 -7.81 9.25
CA ASN A 376 6.62 -8.87 9.47
C ASN A 376 6.07 -9.37 8.14
N HIS A 377 5.86 -8.46 7.19
CA HIS A 377 5.43 -8.80 5.84
C HIS A 377 6.15 -7.96 4.80
N SER A 378 6.65 -8.61 3.74
CA SER A 378 7.23 -7.94 2.58
C SER A 378 6.51 -8.36 1.30
N PHE A 379 6.07 -7.40 0.51
CA PHE A 379 5.37 -7.58 -0.75
C PHE A 379 6.25 -7.13 -1.91
N MET A 380 6.41 -8.01 -2.89
CA MET A 380 7.17 -7.77 -4.11
C MET A 380 6.28 -8.05 -5.32
N PHE A 381 6.45 -7.26 -6.37
CA PHE A 381 5.64 -7.32 -7.58
C PHE A 381 6.54 -7.63 -8.79
N PRO A 382 6.86 -8.92 -9.04
CA PRO A 382 7.77 -9.31 -10.12
C PRO A 382 7.12 -9.08 -11.49
N THR A 383 7.29 -7.88 -12.05
CA THR A 383 6.86 -7.52 -13.40
C THR A 383 7.81 -6.47 -13.98
N ALA A 384 8.11 -6.61 -15.28
CA ALA A 384 9.02 -5.70 -15.98
C ALA A 384 8.55 -4.25 -16.01
N HIS A 385 7.22 -4.04 -16.03
CA HIS A 385 6.62 -2.73 -16.21
C HIS A 385 5.56 -2.48 -15.15
N LEU A 386 5.96 -2.35 -13.88
CA LEU A 386 5.02 -2.11 -12.77
C LEU A 386 4.02 -0.99 -13.13
N GLN A 387 2.73 -1.27 -12.97
CA GLN A 387 1.65 -0.30 -13.17
C GLN A 387 1.27 0.28 -11.81
N PRO A 388 1.75 1.48 -11.45
CA PRO A 388 1.63 1.99 -10.09
C PRO A 388 0.18 2.14 -9.64
N ALA A 389 -0.72 2.55 -10.55
CA ALA A 389 -2.14 2.74 -10.25
C ALA A 389 -2.84 1.45 -9.78
N GLU A 390 -2.50 0.29 -10.36
CA GLU A 390 -3.11 -0.98 -9.96
C GLU A 390 -2.57 -1.44 -8.60
N VAL A 391 -1.28 -1.20 -8.33
CA VAL A 391 -0.63 -1.54 -7.05
C VAL A 391 -1.07 -0.60 -5.93
N ALA A 392 -1.26 0.69 -6.23
CA ALA A 392 -1.75 1.69 -5.28
C ALA A 392 -3.10 1.28 -4.68
N ASN A 393 -4.03 0.81 -5.51
CA ASN A 393 -5.32 0.32 -5.04
C ASN A 393 -5.15 -0.88 -4.09
N PHE A 394 -4.30 -1.85 -4.46
CA PHE A 394 -4.01 -3.01 -3.62
C PHE A 394 -3.47 -2.61 -2.24
N ILE A 395 -2.48 -1.73 -2.18
CA ILE A 395 -1.88 -1.29 -0.92
C ILE A 395 -2.92 -0.56 -0.06
N SER A 396 -3.70 0.34 -0.66
CA SER A 396 -4.71 1.09 0.08
C SER A 396 -5.81 0.18 0.66
N TYR A 397 -6.25 -0.82 -0.10
CA TYR A 397 -7.18 -1.85 0.39
C TYR A 397 -6.53 -2.73 1.44
N PHE A 398 -5.27 -3.09 1.28
CA PHE A 398 -4.55 -3.90 2.24
C PHE A 398 -4.46 -3.20 3.60
N VAL A 399 -4.09 -1.91 3.63
CA VAL A 399 -4.04 -1.12 4.86
C VAL A 399 -5.41 -1.11 5.55
N GLU A 400 -6.47 -0.84 4.79
CA GLU A 400 -7.85 -0.87 5.32
C GLU A 400 -8.23 -2.24 5.89
N ARG A 401 -8.04 -3.32 5.14
CA ARG A 401 -8.47 -4.67 5.53
C ARG A 401 -7.60 -5.30 6.62
N ALA A 402 -6.28 -5.22 6.49
CA ALA A 402 -5.36 -5.92 7.38
C ALA A 402 -5.05 -5.12 8.65
N LEU A 403 -4.92 -3.80 8.54
CA LEU A 403 -4.45 -2.95 9.65
C LEU A 403 -5.62 -2.38 10.44
N TYR A 404 -6.60 -1.79 9.74
CA TYR A 404 -7.77 -1.23 10.39
C TYR A 404 -8.82 -2.29 10.71
N GLU A 405 -9.29 -3.09 9.74
CA GLU A 405 -10.28 -4.15 10.02
C GLU A 405 -9.70 -5.38 10.75
N ASN A 406 -8.38 -5.39 11.02
CA ASN A 406 -7.66 -6.46 11.72
C ASN A 406 -7.90 -7.86 11.11
N ILE A 407 -8.16 -7.93 9.81
CA ILE A 407 -8.26 -9.22 9.11
C ILE A 407 -6.83 -9.82 9.07
N PRO A 408 -6.64 -11.12 9.38
CA PRO A 408 -5.35 -11.75 9.24
C PRO A 408 -4.76 -11.51 7.84
N VAL A 409 -3.45 -11.28 7.76
CA VAL A 409 -2.82 -10.75 6.54
C VAL A 409 -3.06 -11.63 5.31
N SER A 410 -2.92 -12.96 5.43
CA SER A 410 -3.14 -13.87 4.30
C SER A 410 -4.55 -13.78 3.69
N PRO A 411 -5.66 -13.92 4.47
CA PRO A 411 -6.99 -13.72 3.94
C PRO A 411 -7.26 -12.26 3.50
N ALA A 412 -6.69 -11.26 4.18
CA ALA A 412 -6.82 -9.86 3.77
C ALA A 412 -6.25 -9.64 2.36
N VAL A 413 -5.07 -10.20 2.05
CA VAL A 413 -4.46 -10.10 0.72
C VAL A 413 -5.38 -10.69 -0.35
N LEU A 414 -5.94 -11.88 -0.14
CA LEU A 414 -6.86 -12.49 -1.10
C LEU A 414 -8.10 -11.63 -1.33
N HIS A 415 -8.72 -11.10 -0.27
CA HIS A 415 -9.86 -10.21 -0.40
C HIS A 415 -9.54 -8.94 -1.17
N CYS A 416 -8.38 -8.31 -0.93
CA CYS A 416 -7.94 -7.15 -1.69
C CYS A 416 -7.75 -7.49 -3.17
N LEU A 417 -7.23 -8.68 -3.47
CA LEU A 417 -6.96 -9.12 -4.84
C LEU A 417 -8.24 -9.51 -5.61
N GLU A 418 -9.26 -10.07 -4.95
CA GLU A 418 -10.55 -10.43 -5.58
C GLU A 418 -11.19 -9.27 -6.36
N ASP A 419 -11.05 -8.06 -5.85
CA ASP A 419 -11.56 -6.83 -6.47
C ASP A 419 -10.61 -6.22 -7.52
N LEU A 420 -9.42 -6.81 -7.71
CA LEU A 420 -8.34 -6.29 -8.57
C LEU A 420 -7.90 -7.28 -9.66
N PRO A 421 -8.81 -7.75 -10.54
CA PRO A 421 -8.44 -8.68 -11.63
C PRO A 421 -7.47 -8.05 -12.64
N ARG A 422 -7.43 -6.70 -12.75
CA ARG A 422 -6.49 -5.99 -13.62
C ARG A 422 -5.05 -6.09 -13.13
N LEU A 423 -4.83 -5.95 -11.82
CA LEU A 423 -3.53 -6.23 -11.21
C LEU A 423 -3.08 -7.66 -11.52
N GLY A 424 -3.99 -8.62 -11.51
CA GLY A 424 -3.72 -10.02 -11.83
C GLY A 424 -3.39 -10.32 -13.28
N LEU A 425 -3.86 -9.50 -14.21
CA LEU A 425 -3.41 -9.52 -15.61
C LEU A 425 -2.02 -8.91 -15.78
N HIS A 426 -1.58 -8.11 -14.81
CA HIS A 426 -0.40 -7.29 -14.92
C HIS A 426 0.81 -7.91 -14.21
N THR A 427 0.64 -8.32 -12.96
CA THR A 427 1.71 -8.80 -12.10
C THR A 427 1.27 -9.97 -11.23
N ARG A 428 2.26 -10.65 -10.64
CA ARG A 428 2.07 -11.56 -9.52
C ARG A 428 2.39 -10.81 -8.24
N VAL A 429 1.98 -11.32 -7.09
CA VAL A 429 2.40 -10.77 -5.79
C VAL A 429 3.16 -11.85 -5.06
N LEU A 430 4.39 -11.57 -4.66
CA LEU A 430 5.15 -12.40 -3.74
C LEU A 430 5.10 -11.76 -2.36
N GLN A 431 4.64 -12.51 -1.37
CA GLN A 431 4.64 -12.12 0.02
C GLN A 431 5.65 -12.99 0.77
N LEU A 432 6.53 -12.35 1.54
CA LEU A 432 7.31 -12.99 2.58
C LEU A 432 6.73 -12.59 3.93
N SER A 433 6.56 -13.56 4.83
CA SER A 433 5.98 -13.35 6.15
C SER A 433 6.88 -13.93 7.22
N ALA A 434 7.16 -13.14 8.24
CA ALA A 434 7.77 -13.63 9.47
C ALA A 434 6.80 -14.56 10.20
N ILE A 435 7.27 -15.73 10.61
CA ILE A 435 6.56 -16.66 11.48
C ILE A 435 7.36 -16.79 12.76
N SER A 436 6.70 -16.50 13.89
CA SER A 436 7.22 -16.76 15.23
C SER A 436 6.48 -17.97 15.82
N PRO A 437 6.96 -19.20 15.60
CA PRO A 437 6.35 -20.38 16.21
C PRO A 437 6.49 -20.32 17.73
N SER A 438 5.47 -20.77 18.47
CA SER A 438 5.38 -20.66 19.94
C SER A 438 6.54 -21.30 20.72
N ALA A 439 7.31 -22.19 20.09
CA ALA A 439 8.45 -22.87 20.70
C ALA A 439 9.68 -23.01 19.77
N GLY A 440 9.74 -22.24 18.66
CA GLY A 440 10.74 -22.44 17.62
C GLY A 440 11.52 -21.19 17.25
N LYS A 441 12.57 -21.38 16.45
CA LYS A 441 13.29 -20.26 15.83
C LYS A 441 12.35 -19.53 14.87
N PRO A 442 12.42 -18.19 14.81
CA PRO A 442 11.77 -17.42 13.76
C PRO A 442 12.07 -18.03 12.39
N ALA A 443 11.05 -18.05 11.53
CA ALA A 443 11.14 -18.57 10.18
C ALA A 443 10.46 -17.60 9.20
N CYS A 444 10.72 -17.76 7.91
CA CYS A 444 10.04 -17.02 6.86
C CYS A 444 9.15 -17.97 6.06
N GLU A 445 7.89 -17.62 5.88
CA GLU A 445 7.00 -18.22 4.89
C GLU A 445 6.91 -17.33 3.66
N ALA A 446 7.11 -17.93 2.49
CA ALA A 446 6.92 -17.27 1.22
C ALA A 446 5.61 -17.77 0.58
N SER A 447 4.70 -16.84 0.30
CA SER A 447 3.44 -17.09 -0.39
C SER A 447 3.41 -16.29 -1.69
N ARG A 448 3.00 -16.93 -2.79
CA ARG A 448 2.81 -16.27 -4.08
C ARG A 448 1.33 -16.25 -4.43
N TYR A 449 0.85 -15.07 -4.78
CA TYR A 449 -0.48 -14.82 -5.30
C TYR A 449 -0.43 -14.64 -6.81
N LEU A 450 -1.21 -15.46 -7.50
CA LEU A 450 -1.28 -15.47 -8.96
C LEU A 450 -2.73 -15.46 -9.40
N TRP A 451 -3.00 -14.62 -10.38
CA TRP A 451 -4.29 -14.59 -11.04
C TRP A 451 -4.28 -15.54 -12.21
N SER A 452 -5.35 -16.32 -12.33
CA SER A 452 -5.47 -17.37 -13.33
C SER A 452 -6.77 -17.23 -14.11
N GLN A 453 -6.69 -17.45 -15.42
CA GLN A 453 -7.84 -17.45 -16.31
C GLN A 453 -7.53 -18.36 -17.50
N SER A 454 -8.51 -19.17 -17.93
CA SER A 454 -8.25 -20.31 -18.81
C SER A 454 -7.65 -19.98 -20.19
N GLN A 455 -7.78 -18.73 -20.66
CA GLN A 455 -7.33 -18.28 -21.98
C GLN A 455 -6.13 -17.33 -21.92
N ARG A 456 -6.07 -16.43 -20.93
CA ARG A 456 -5.08 -15.35 -20.84
C ARG A 456 -3.88 -15.73 -19.99
N ARG A 457 -4.12 -16.36 -18.84
CA ARG A 457 -3.10 -16.81 -17.88
C ARG A 457 -3.49 -18.17 -17.31
N PRO A 458 -3.49 -19.22 -18.12
CA PRO A 458 -3.84 -20.56 -17.66
C PRO A 458 -2.82 -20.98 -16.59
N TRP A 459 -3.31 -21.46 -15.44
CA TRP A 459 -2.50 -21.73 -14.25
C TRP A 459 -1.71 -20.52 -13.71
N GLY A 460 -2.04 -19.29 -14.11
CA GLY A 460 -1.30 -18.07 -13.73
C GLY A 460 0.04 -17.90 -14.44
N LEU A 461 0.30 -18.69 -15.48
CA LEU A 461 1.47 -18.58 -16.34
C LEU A 461 1.24 -17.58 -17.47
N ASP A 462 2.29 -16.88 -17.88
CA ASP A 462 2.23 -15.97 -19.02
C ASP A 462 2.36 -16.77 -20.32
N ALA A 463 1.32 -16.73 -21.14
CA ALA A 463 1.43 -17.19 -22.52
C ALA A 463 2.26 -16.18 -23.32
N PRO A 464 3.13 -16.62 -24.24
CA PRO A 464 3.84 -15.70 -25.12
C PRO A 464 2.87 -14.83 -25.91
N THR A 465 3.20 -13.55 -26.04
CA THR A 465 2.33 -12.58 -26.71
C THR A 465 2.29 -12.79 -28.22
N PHE A 466 3.33 -13.35 -28.82
CA PHE A 466 3.39 -13.74 -30.23
C PHE A 466 4.24 -14.99 -30.41
N CYS A 467 3.97 -15.74 -31.48
CA CYS A 467 4.78 -16.88 -31.87
C CYS A 467 5.99 -16.43 -32.68
N SER A 468 7.21 -16.77 -32.26
CA SER A 468 8.44 -16.44 -32.99
C SER A 468 8.55 -17.10 -34.37
N ALA A 469 7.86 -18.22 -34.59
CA ALA A 469 7.92 -18.96 -35.85
C ALA A 469 6.97 -18.40 -36.93
N CYS A 470 5.76 -17.96 -36.55
CA CYS A 470 4.74 -17.51 -37.51
C CYS A 470 4.25 -16.07 -37.27
N ASN A 471 4.83 -15.35 -36.31
CA ASN A 471 4.49 -13.99 -35.91
C ASN A 471 3.01 -13.76 -35.52
N SER A 472 2.24 -14.84 -35.31
CA SER A 472 0.83 -14.75 -34.94
C SER A 472 0.70 -14.29 -33.48
N VAL A 473 0.01 -13.17 -33.28
CA VAL A 473 -0.23 -12.54 -31.98
C VAL A 473 -1.32 -13.29 -31.21
N LYS A 474 -1.09 -13.57 -29.92
CA LYS A 474 -2.06 -14.23 -29.01
C LYS A 474 -2.61 -15.56 -29.55
N SER A 475 -1.77 -16.30 -30.26
CA SER A 475 -2.13 -17.56 -30.92
C SER A 475 -1.95 -18.80 -30.05
N PHE A 476 -1.26 -18.70 -28.92
CA PHE A 476 -0.98 -19.84 -28.05
C PHE A 476 -2.24 -20.32 -27.31
N ARG A 477 -2.50 -21.63 -27.38
CA ARG A 477 -3.51 -22.31 -26.57
C ARG A 477 -2.83 -23.21 -25.54
N PRO A 478 -3.25 -23.15 -24.28
CA PRO A 478 -2.74 -24.04 -23.24
C PRO A 478 -3.32 -25.44 -23.38
N ASP A 479 -2.44 -26.42 -23.22
CA ASP A 479 -2.73 -27.83 -23.14
C ASP A 479 -1.91 -28.44 -21.99
N ARG A 480 -2.50 -29.32 -21.18
CA ARG A 480 -1.78 -30.02 -20.09
C ARG A 480 -1.66 -31.47 -20.52
N GLU A 481 -0.43 -31.89 -20.78
CA GLU A 481 -0.17 -33.22 -21.29
C GLU A 481 -0.38 -34.23 -20.16
N SER A 482 -1.30 -35.18 -20.33
CA SER A 482 -1.68 -36.13 -19.26
C SER A 482 -0.55 -37.06 -18.84
N SER A 483 0.50 -37.20 -19.66
CA SER A 483 1.64 -38.08 -19.42
C SER A 483 2.71 -37.47 -18.50
N ARG A 484 2.73 -36.15 -18.31
CA ARG A 484 3.72 -35.44 -17.47
C ARG A 484 3.03 -34.39 -16.62
N ASP A 485 2.71 -34.78 -15.38
CA ASP A 485 1.86 -34.00 -14.47
C ASP A 485 2.33 -32.55 -14.22
N ARG A 486 3.60 -32.23 -14.49
CA ARG A 486 4.19 -30.90 -14.28
C ARG A 486 4.46 -30.10 -15.56
N ASP A 487 4.29 -30.66 -16.75
CA ASP A 487 4.57 -29.95 -17.99
C ASP A 487 3.30 -29.26 -18.51
N VAL A 488 3.39 -27.94 -18.71
CA VAL A 488 2.35 -27.14 -19.35
C VAL A 488 2.80 -26.78 -20.76
N VAL A 489 2.03 -27.18 -21.77
CA VAL A 489 2.37 -26.95 -23.17
C VAL A 489 1.50 -25.84 -23.74
N PHE A 490 2.13 -24.81 -24.31
CA PHE A 490 1.48 -23.77 -25.08
C PHE A 490 1.70 -24.06 -26.57
N ARG A 491 0.64 -24.47 -27.28
CA ARG A 491 0.68 -24.77 -28.71
C ARG A 491 0.25 -23.55 -29.52
N CYS A 492 1.02 -23.15 -30.52
CA CYS A 492 0.65 -22.05 -31.42
C CYS A 492 -0.50 -22.48 -32.35
N MET A 493 -1.58 -21.69 -32.39
CA MET A 493 -2.71 -21.90 -33.32
C MET A 493 -2.64 -21.00 -34.57
N GLY A 494 -1.51 -20.31 -34.76
CA GLY A 494 -1.28 -19.48 -35.94
C GLY A 494 -1.05 -20.32 -37.21
N PHE A 495 -1.06 -19.65 -38.35
CA PHE A 495 -0.70 -20.25 -39.64
C PHE A 495 0.64 -19.70 -40.10
N VAL A 496 1.49 -20.57 -40.67
CA VAL A 496 2.81 -20.16 -41.17
C VAL A 496 2.68 -19.31 -42.44
N ASP A 497 1.69 -19.62 -43.28
CA ASP A 497 1.37 -18.87 -44.50
C ASP A 497 -0.14 -18.58 -44.49
N PRO A 498 -0.60 -17.32 -44.56
CA PRO A 498 -2.03 -17.02 -44.62
C PRO A 498 -2.72 -17.62 -45.85
N ASN A 499 -1.97 -18.00 -46.89
CA ASN A 499 -2.50 -18.61 -48.11
C ASN A 499 -2.47 -20.15 -48.08
N LYS A 500 -1.88 -20.77 -47.06
CA LYS A 500 -1.82 -22.23 -46.91
C LYS A 500 -2.23 -22.63 -45.50
N PRO A 501 -3.19 -23.56 -45.32
CA PRO A 501 -3.65 -23.99 -44.00
C PRO A 501 -2.64 -24.93 -43.30
N ILE A 502 -1.36 -24.57 -43.27
CA ILE A 502 -0.34 -25.29 -42.51
C ILE A 502 -0.31 -24.65 -41.11
N PRO A 503 -0.85 -25.34 -40.08
CA PRO A 503 -0.81 -24.83 -38.72
C PRO A 503 0.64 -24.74 -38.25
N CYS A 504 0.94 -23.70 -37.47
CA CYS A 504 2.24 -23.56 -36.83
C CYS A 504 2.45 -24.71 -35.84
N THR A 505 3.55 -25.44 -35.97
CA THR A 505 3.91 -26.55 -35.06
C THR A 505 4.68 -26.07 -33.82
N ASN A 506 4.92 -24.76 -33.70
CA ASN A 506 5.67 -24.23 -32.58
C ASN A 506 4.91 -24.46 -31.27
N GLN A 507 5.62 -25.00 -30.28
CA GLN A 507 5.10 -25.23 -28.95
C GLN A 507 6.14 -24.81 -27.91
N ILE A 508 5.66 -24.29 -26.78
CA ILE A 508 6.51 -23.93 -25.66
C ILE A 508 6.08 -24.77 -24.47
N THR A 509 7.02 -25.51 -23.88
CA THR A 509 6.77 -26.31 -22.69
C THR A 509 7.33 -25.58 -21.49
N ILE A 510 6.48 -25.34 -20.49
CA ILE A 510 6.87 -24.81 -19.19
C ILE A 510 6.75 -25.93 -18.17
N THR A 511 7.88 -26.38 -17.64
CA THR A 511 7.90 -27.32 -16.52
C THR A 511 7.62 -26.56 -15.22
N LEU A 512 6.61 -27.02 -14.49
CA LEU A 512 6.24 -26.49 -13.19
C LEU A 512 7.18 -27.03 -12.11
N SER A 513 7.57 -26.15 -11.21
CA SER A 513 8.25 -26.55 -9.97
C SER A 513 7.35 -27.44 -9.10
N ARG A 514 7.92 -28.07 -8.08
CA ARG A 514 7.13 -28.92 -7.16
C ARG A 514 6.06 -28.14 -6.42
N SER A 515 6.35 -26.89 -6.04
CA SER A 515 5.39 -25.99 -5.38
C SER A 515 4.26 -25.56 -6.33
N GLU A 516 4.50 -25.61 -7.64
CA GLU A 516 3.55 -25.22 -8.68
C GLU A 516 2.69 -26.36 -9.21
N ALA A 517 2.99 -27.62 -8.88
CA ALA A 517 2.22 -28.76 -9.36
C ALA A 517 0.72 -28.67 -8.99
N LYS A 518 0.40 -27.94 -7.91
CA LYS A 518 -0.95 -27.70 -7.39
C LYS A 518 -1.67 -26.50 -8.02
N LEU A 519 -1.05 -25.79 -8.98
CA LEU A 519 -1.73 -24.69 -9.66
C LEU A 519 -2.99 -25.21 -10.36
N ALA A 520 -4.11 -24.53 -10.12
CA ALA A 520 -5.37 -24.84 -10.77
C ALA A 520 -5.48 -24.06 -12.09
N LYS A 521 -6.13 -24.65 -13.09
CA LYS A 521 -6.52 -23.91 -14.29
C LYS A 521 -7.62 -22.93 -13.87
N GLY A 522 -7.40 -21.64 -14.10
CA GLY A 522 -8.41 -20.62 -13.78
C GLY A 522 -9.70 -20.81 -14.60
N PRO A 523 -10.82 -20.19 -14.17
CA PRO A 523 -12.10 -20.31 -14.84
C PRO A 523 -12.06 -19.69 -16.24
N SER A 524 -13.07 -20.03 -17.06
CA SER A 524 -13.28 -19.38 -18.36
C SER A 524 -13.88 -17.98 -18.26
N THR A 525 -14.37 -17.58 -17.08
CA THR A 525 -14.92 -16.26 -16.83
C THR A 525 -13.87 -15.18 -17.06
N GLN A 526 -14.32 -13.98 -17.47
CA GLN A 526 -13.41 -12.85 -17.70
C GLN A 526 -12.73 -12.37 -16.41
N ARG A 527 -13.37 -12.61 -15.24
CA ARG A 527 -12.83 -12.23 -13.94
C ARG A 527 -11.64 -13.07 -13.50
N GLY A 528 -11.47 -14.29 -14.03
CA GLY A 528 -10.46 -15.23 -13.55
C GLY A 528 -10.65 -15.58 -12.08
N ILE A 529 -9.59 -16.06 -11.44
CA ILE A 529 -9.52 -16.29 -9.98
C ILE A 529 -8.09 -16.11 -9.49
N TRP A 530 -7.94 -15.51 -8.31
CA TRP A 530 -6.68 -15.46 -7.59
C TRP A 530 -6.44 -16.76 -6.82
N GLN A 531 -5.19 -17.21 -6.80
CA GLN A 531 -4.77 -18.37 -6.06
C GLN A 531 -3.57 -18.01 -5.20
N GLN A 532 -3.52 -18.52 -3.97
CA GLN A 532 -2.36 -18.44 -3.09
C GLN A 532 -1.65 -19.78 -3.11
N HIS A 533 -0.33 -19.75 -3.26
CA HIS A 533 0.51 -20.95 -3.27
C HIS A 533 1.78 -20.71 -2.43
N PRO A 534 2.24 -21.71 -1.66
CA PRO A 534 3.59 -21.68 -1.10
C PRO A 534 4.62 -21.46 -2.21
N PHE A 535 5.59 -20.61 -1.96
CA PHE A 535 6.64 -20.28 -2.90
C PHE A 535 7.99 -20.77 -2.38
N VAL A 536 8.75 -21.42 -3.25
CA VAL A 536 10.10 -21.92 -2.94
C VAL A 536 10.98 -21.58 -4.11
N TRP A 537 12.09 -20.89 -3.86
CA TRP A 537 13.08 -20.57 -4.88
C TRP A 537 13.96 -21.80 -5.18
N ASP A 538 13.46 -22.71 -6.03
CA ASP A 538 14.16 -23.92 -6.44
C ASP A 538 14.85 -23.81 -7.83
N GLN A 539 15.60 -24.85 -8.22
CA GLN A 539 16.31 -24.88 -9.50
C GLN A 539 15.37 -24.79 -10.71
N ASP A 540 14.15 -25.33 -10.62
CA ASP A 540 13.16 -25.29 -11.71
C ASP A 540 12.66 -23.84 -11.90
N ILE A 541 12.44 -23.11 -10.79
CA ILE A 541 12.13 -21.68 -10.85
C ILE A 541 13.31 -20.91 -11.42
N MET A 542 14.54 -21.17 -10.94
CA MET A 542 15.75 -20.49 -11.44
C MET A 542 15.96 -20.66 -12.94
N ALA A 543 15.72 -21.85 -13.49
CA ALA A 543 15.92 -22.12 -14.90
C ALA A 543 14.97 -21.35 -15.83
N ARG A 544 13.88 -20.76 -15.29
CA ARG A 544 12.90 -19.98 -16.06
C ARG A 544 13.14 -18.47 -16.05
N PHE A 545 13.99 -17.97 -15.16
CA PHE A 545 14.38 -16.56 -15.06
C PHE A 545 15.72 -16.33 -15.73
#